data_AF-A0A254UPL4-F1
#
_entry.id   AF-A0A254UPL4-F1
#
_cell.length_a   1.000
_cell.length_b   1.000
_cell.length_c   1.000
_cell.angle_alpha   90.00
_cell.angle_beta   90.00
_cell.angle_gamma   90.00
#
_symmetry.space_group_name_H-M   'P 1'
#
loop_
_entity.id
_entity.type
_entity.pdbx_description
1 polymer ?
#
loop_
_entity_poly.entity_id
_entity_poly.type
_entity_poly.pdbx_seq_one_letter_code
_entity_poly.pdbx_strand_id
1 'polypeptide(L)'
;MTLLSLAGGAAAEPAKLTVDFGFFPKGTACQVFNTTGKVSLRTGREIEYTIKGDTGDVVFRCAQPDGRSFEVATGALLPPGNPSLVAIQINQDDHAHILWDQGGLRRSTVAEVLRWN
;
A
#
# COMPACT_ATOMS: atom_id res chain seq x y z
N MET A 1 -10.07 40.64 -45.86
CA MET A 1 -9.83 40.54 -44.41
C MET A 1 -10.05 39.08 -44.03
N THR A 2 -8.96 38.33 -43.86
CA THR A 2 -8.94 36.86 -43.82
C THR A 2 -9.11 36.39 -42.38
N LEU A 3 -10.17 35.61 -42.09
CA LEU A 3 -10.38 34.97 -40.79
C LEU A 3 -9.73 33.57 -40.82
N LEU A 4 -8.62 33.42 -40.11
CA LEU A 4 -8.09 32.11 -39.71
C LEU A 4 -8.80 31.68 -38.43
N SER A 5 -9.63 30.63 -38.51
CA SER A 5 -10.11 29.92 -37.32
C SER A 5 -9.16 28.76 -37.02
N LEU A 6 -8.48 28.87 -35.88
CA LEU A 6 -7.64 27.85 -35.28
C LEU A 6 -8.49 26.64 -34.88
N ALA A 7 -8.11 25.45 -35.36
CA ALA A 7 -8.64 24.19 -34.88
C ALA A 7 -8.22 24.00 -33.41
N GLY A 8 -9.19 24.07 -32.49
CA GLY A 8 -8.96 23.77 -31.09
C GLY A 8 -8.62 22.29 -30.93
N GLY A 9 -7.44 22.00 -30.39
CA GLY A 9 -7.07 20.65 -29.98
C GLY A 9 -8.05 20.18 -28.90
N ALA A 10 -8.75 19.09 -29.16
CA ALA A 10 -9.53 18.41 -28.15
C ALA A 10 -8.56 17.92 -27.06
N ALA A 11 -8.60 18.55 -25.89
CA ALA A 11 -7.90 18.05 -24.72
C ALA A 11 -8.48 16.67 -24.41
N ALA A 12 -7.63 15.64 -24.47
CA ALA A 12 -8.01 14.30 -24.07
C ALA A 12 -8.56 14.37 -22.64
N GLU A 13 -9.79 13.90 -22.44
CA GLU A 13 -10.37 13.82 -21.10
C GLU A 13 -9.42 13.00 -20.21
N PRO A 14 -9.08 13.48 -19.00
CA PRO A 14 -8.23 12.73 -18.10
C PRO A 14 -8.88 11.37 -17.85
N ALA A 15 -8.09 10.29 -18.03
CA ALA A 15 -8.57 8.93 -17.89
C ALA A 15 -9.31 8.77 -16.56
N LYS A 16 -10.61 8.50 -16.62
CA LYS A 16 -11.44 8.29 -15.44
C LYS A 16 -11.05 6.95 -14.83
N LEU A 17 -10.13 6.99 -13.87
CA LEU A 17 -9.72 5.82 -13.11
C LEU A 17 -10.85 5.47 -12.12
N THR A 18 -11.71 4.54 -12.52
CA THR A 18 -12.68 3.94 -11.60
C THR A 18 -11.90 3.03 -10.66
N VAL A 19 -11.57 3.50 -9.46
CA VAL A 19 -10.92 2.69 -8.43
C VAL A 19 -12.01 1.87 -7.74
N ASP A 20 -12.02 0.56 -8.01
CA ASP A 20 -12.89 -0.39 -7.32
C ASP A 20 -12.37 -0.59 -5.89
N PHE A 21 -13.22 -0.25 -4.92
CA PHE A 21 -12.88 -0.47 -3.52
C PHE A 21 -13.04 -1.95 -3.20
N GLY A 22 -11.91 -2.63 -3.09
CA GLY A 22 -11.87 -3.88 -2.37
C GLY A 22 -10.45 -4.24 -2.01
N PHE A 23 -9.64 -4.57 -3.00
CA PHE A 23 -8.60 -5.58 -2.80
C PHE A 23 -7.51 -5.52 -3.86
N PHE A 24 -6.30 -5.93 -3.53
CA PHE A 24 -5.21 -5.98 -4.50
C PHE A 24 -5.51 -7.00 -5.61
N PRO A 25 -5.26 -6.67 -6.90
CA PRO A 25 -5.44 -7.60 -8.00
C PRO A 25 -4.70 -8.90 -7.76
N LYS A 26 -5.33 -10.01 -8.13
CA LYS A 26 -4.68 -11.32 -8.10
C LYS A 26 -3.40 -11.26 -8.94
N GLY A 27 -2.28 -11.70 -8.34
CA GLY A 27 -0.96 -11.61 -8.96
C GLY A 27 -0.15 -10.39 -8.53
N THR A 28 -0.71 -9.53 -7.67
CA THR A 28 0.09 -8.53 -6.94
C THR A 28 1.18 -9.28 -6.16
N ALA A 29 2.42 -8.85 -6.33
CA ALA A 29 3.58 -9.43 -5.68
C ALA A 29 4.32 -8.35 -4.91
N CYS A 30 4.68 -8.67 -3.67
CA CYS A 30 5.32 -7.73 -2.76
C CYS A 30 6.67 -8.26 -2.28
N GLN A 31 7.62 -7.35 -2.11
CA GLN A 31 8.96 -7.62 -1.59
C GLN A 31 9.20 -6.75 -0.35
N VAL A 32 9.87 -7.33 0.65
CA VAL A 32 10.16 -6.68 1.92
C VAL A 32 11.58 -6.13 1.92
N PHE A 33 11.76 -4.91 2.42
CA PHE A 33 13.03 -4.21 2.52
C PHE A 33 13.23 -3.62 3.92
N ASN A 34 14.47 -3.21 4.20
CA ASN A 34 14.85 -2.40 5.37
C ASN A 34 14.47 -3.01 6.73
N THR A 35 14.63 -4.33 6.87
CA THR A 35 14.46 -5.02 8.15
C THR A 35 15.46 -6.15 8.32
N THR A 36 15.94 -6.33 9.55
CA THR A 36 16.71 -7.51 9.97
C THR A 36 15.84 -8.54 10.70
N GLY A 37 14.55 -8.22 10.92
CA GLY A 37 13.55 -9.10 11.49
C GLY A 37 13.10 -10.19 10.51
N LYS A 38 12.47 -11.23 11.05
CA LYS A 38 11.79 -12.26 10.25
C LYS A 38 10.42 -11.73 9.87
N VAL A 39 10.14 -11.67 8.57
CA VAL A 39 8.83 -11.25 8.03
C VAL A 39 8.17 -12.43 7.34
N SER A 40 6.96 -12.77 7.77
CA SER A 40 6.03 -13.62 7.03
C SER A 40 5.08 -12.73 6.27
N LEU A 41 5.03 -12.87 4.95
CA LEU A 41 4.22 -12.04 4.06
C LEU A 41 3.21 -12.92 3.32
N ARG A 42 1.95 -12.51 3.32
CA ARG A 42 0.89 -13.12 2.52
C ARG A 42 0.26 -12.05 1.66
N THR A 43 0.32 -12.27 0.35
CA THR A 43 -0.34 -11.42 -0.63
C THR A 43 -1.51 -12.16 -1.24
N GLY A 44 -2.65 -11.49 -1.32
CA GLY A 44 -3.82 -12.01 -1.99
C GLY A 44 -4.79 -10.88 -2.21
N ARG A 45 -5.98 -11.08 -1.66
CA ARG A 45 -7.01 -10.06 -1.65
C ARG A 45 -6.57 -8.82 -0.83
N GLU A 46 -5.80 -9.06 0.22
CA GLU A 46 -5.17 -8.07 1.08
C GLU A 46 -3.67 -8.37 1.17
N ILE A 47 -2.88 -7.42 1.68
CA ILE A 47 -1.51 -7.69 2.09
C ILE A 47 -1.50 -7.84 3.60
N GLU A 48 -1.20 -9.05 4.06
CA GLU A 48 -1.00 -9.38 5.46
C GLU A 48 0.48 -9.67 5.69
N TYR A 49 1.04 -9.18 6.79
CA TYR A 49 2.36 -9.63 7.20
C TYR A 49 2.52 -9.72 8.71
N THR A 50 3.39 -10.61 9.17
CA THR A 50 3.79 -10.74 10.57
C THR A 50 5.28 -10.55 10.67
N ILE A 51 5.73 -9.76 11.64
CA ILE A 51 7.15 -9.50 11.87
C ILE A 51 7.59 -9.94 13.26
N LYS A 52 8.81 -10.49 13.35
CA LYS A 52 9.50 -10.81 14.61
C LYS A 52 10.94 -10.32 14.55
N GLY A 53 11.31 -9.36 15.40
CA GLY A 53 12.67 -8.80 15.46
C GLY A 53 12.67 -7.28 15.31
N ASP A 54 13.67 -6.74 14.61
CA ASP A 54 13.78 -5.31 14.31
C ASP A 54 12.76 -4.87 13.25
N THR A 55 12.04 -3.79 13.52
CA THR A 55 10.87 -3.38 12.74
C THR A 55 10.82 -1.89 12.40
N GLY A 56 11.80 -1.11 12.84
CA GLY A 56 11.73 0.36 12.81
C GLY A 56 11.53 0.96 11.42
N ASP A 57 12.02 0.28 10.38
CA ASP A 57 12.11 0.83 9.02
C ASP A 57 11.56 -0.11 7.93
N VAL A 58 10.67 -1.05 8.27
CA VAL A 58 10.14 -2.02 7.30
C VAL A 58 9.44 -1.30 6.14
N VAL A 59 9.80 -1.66 4.92
CA VAL A 59 9.17 -1.18 3.68
C VAL A 59 8.72 -2.35 2.82
N PHE A 60 7.54 -2.24 2.23
CA PHE A 60 7.06 -3.13 1.17
C PHE A 60 7.06 -2.40 -0.16
N ARG A 61 7.64 -3.03 -1.19
CA ARG A 61 7.44 -2.62 -2.58
C ARG A 61 6.61 -3.66 -3.27
N CYS A 62 5.50 -3.26 -3.86
CA CYS A 62 4.55 -4.15 -4.50
C CYS A 62 4.37 -3.77 -5.97
N ALA A 63 4.33 -4.79 -6.83
CA ALA A 63 4.05 -4.67 -8.24
C ALA A 63 2.71 -5.32 -8.56
N GLN A 64 1.87 -4.64 -9.32
CA GLN A 64 0.59 -5.11 -9.79
C GLN A 64 0.72 -5.79 -11.16
N PRO A 65 -0.20 -6.70 -11.53
CA PRO A 65 -0.17 -7.37 -12.83
C PRO A 65 -0.27 -6.42 -14.03
N ASP A 66 -0.84 -5.23 -13.84
CA ASP A 66 -0.96 -4.19 -14.88
C ASP A 66 0.32 -3.35 -15.03
N GLY A 67 1.37 -3.66 -14.28
CA GLY A 67 2.66 -2.97 -14.31
C GLY A 67 2.78 -1.79 -13.35
N ARG A 68 1.70 -1.36 -12.69
CA ARG A 68 1.79 -0.32 -11.65
C ARG A 68 2.53 -0.83 -10.43
N SER A 69 3.18 0.08 -9.71
CA SER A 69 3.85 -0.25 -8.46
C SER A 69 3.54 0.75 -7.36
N PHE A 70 3.66 0.30 -6.12
CA PHE A 70 3.52 1.15 -4.95
C PHE A 70 4.47 0.71 -3.85
N GLU A 71 4.75 1.65 -2.95
CA GLU A 71 5.54 1.42 -1.75
C GLU A 71 4.72 1.73 -0.50
N VAL A 72 5.01 0.98 0.56
CA VAL A 72 4.42 1.18 1.89
C VAL A 72 5.53 1.13 2.92
N ALA A 73 5.78 2.25 3.60
CA ALA A 73 6.70 2.30 4.73
C ALA A 73 5.92 2.06 6.02
N THR A 74 5.96 0.84 6.54
CA THR A 74 5.14 0.45 7.68
C THR A 74 5.85 0.56 9.01
N GLY A 75 7.18 0.72 9.03
CA GLY A 75 7.95 0.90 10.27
C GLY A 75 7.39 1.99 11.19
N ALA A 76 7.01 3.14 10.60
CA ALA A 76 6.38 4.26 11.33
C ALA A 76 4.96 3.95 11.85
N LEU A 77 4.30 2.92 11.33
CA LEU A 77 2.96 2.49 11.76
C LEU A 77 3.02 1.53 12.95
N LEU A 78 4.19 0.98 13.26
CA LEU A 78 4.34 -0.01 14.31
C LEU A 78 4.44 0.68 15.68
N PRO A 79 3.78 0.12 16.73
CA PRO A 79 3.86 0.69 18.07
C PRO A 79 5.32 0.68 18.56
N PRO A 80 5.76 1.73 19.28
CA PRO A 80 7.10 1.75 19.87
C PRO A 80 7.23 0.63 20.93
N GLY A 81 8.31 -0.16 20.87
CA GLY A 81 8.57 -1.24 21.84
C GLY A 81 8.74 -2.63 21.19
N ASN A 82 8.54 -3.71 21.96
CA ASN A 82 8.73 -5.11 21.54
C ASN A 82 7.56 -5.57 20.65
N PRO A 83 7.68 -5.50 19.32
CA PRO A 83 6.56 -5.63 18.39
C PRO A 83 6.39 -7.11 17.99
N SER A 84 6.56 -8.02 18.96
CA SER A 84 6.83 -9.45 18.71
C SER A 84 5.82 -10.13 17.80
N LEU A 85 4.63 -9.57 17.60
CA LEU A 85 3.58 -10.04 16.70
C LEU A 85 2.66 -8.86 16.28
N VAL A 86 3.00 -8.15 15.21
CA VAL A 86 2.08 -7.19 14.56
C VAL A 86 1.61 -7.76 13.23
N ALA A 87 0.30 -7.71 12.99
CA ALA A 87 -0.31 -7.94 11.70
C ALA A 87 -0.82 -6.60 11.13
N ILE A 88 -0.45 -6.29 9.88
CA ILE A 88 -1.04 -5.15 9.17
C ILE A 88 -1.76 -5.69 7.94
N GLN A 89 -2.99 -5.23 7.76
CA GLN A 89 -3.76 -5.39 6.55
C GLN A 89 -3.73 -4.08 5.79
N ILE A 90 -3.32 -4.10 4.53
CA ILE A 90 -3.33 -2.92 3.66
C ILE A 90 -4.33 -3.17 2.53
N ASN A 91 -5.10 -2.15 2.18
CA ASN A 91 -6.10 -2.17 1.13
C ASN A 91 -5.74 -1.15 0.03
N GLN A 92 -6.30 -1.29 -1.17
CA GLN A 92 -6.06 -0.36 -2.29
C GLN A 92 -6.65 1.04 -2.10
N ASP A 93 -7.51 1.19 -1.11
CA ASP A 93 -8.18 2.44 -0.74
C ASP A 93 -7.29 3.35 0.12
N ASP A 94 -6.01 3.01 0.22
CA ASP A 94 -5.00 3.73 0.98
C ASP A 94 -5.22 3.69 2.50
N HIS A 95 -5.96 2.68 2.98
CA HIS A 95 -6.10 2.40 4.40
C HIS A 95 -5.26 1.19 4.83
N ALA A 96 -4.54 1.35 5.94
CA ALA A 96 -3.98 0.25 6.71
C ALA A 96 -4.79 -0.01 7.97
N HIS A 97 -5.07 -1.29 8.27
CA HIS A 97 -5.51 -1.75 9.57
C HIS A 97 -4.37 -2.43 10.30
N ILE A 98 -4.08 -1.97 11.50
CA ILE A 98 -2.99 -2.49 12.34
C ILE A 98 -3.62 -3.33 13.45
N LEU A 99 -3.13 -4.56 13.62
CA LEU A 99 -3.54 -5.51 14.65
C LEU A 99 -2.28 -5.92 15.43
N TRP A 100 -2.28 -5.74 16.75
CA TRP A 100 -1.13 -6.07 17.60
C TRP A 100 -1.49 -7.09 18.67
N ASP A 101 -0.69 -8.14 18.79
CA ASP A 101 -0.84 -9.16 19.82
C ASP A 101 0.01 -8.82 21.06
N GLN A 102 -0.50 -7.91 21.88
CA GLN A 102 -0.15 -7.75 23.30
C GLN A 102 -1.42 -7.62 24.14
N GLY A 103 -2.32 -8.59 24.00
CA GLY A 103 -3.50 -8.73 24.88
C GLY A 103 -4.74 -7.94 24.46
N GLY A 104 -4.79 -7.41 23.23
CA GLY A 104 -6.03 -6.85 22.69
C GLY A 104 -5.90 -6.30 21.28
N LEU A 105 -6.88 -6.61 20.43
CA LEU A 105 -7.05 -6.06 19.09
C LEU A 105 -7.21 -4.53 19.14
N ARG A 106 -6.13 -3.77 19.00
CA ARG A 106 -6.20 -2.31 18.74
C ARG A 106 -6.24 -2.05 17.25
N ARG A 107 -7.43 -2.09 16.66
CA ARG A 107 -7.65 -1.69 15.27
C ARG A 107 -7.48 -0.18 15.15
N SER A 108 -6.42 0.25 14.47
CA SER A 108 -6.25 1.64 14.03
C SER A 108 -6.31 1.66 12.51
N THR A 109 -7.03 2.64 11.95
CA THR A 109 -7.06 2.91 10.51
C THR A 109 -6.12 4.07 10.25
N VAL A 110 -5.14 3.86 9.38
CA VAL A 110 -4.20 4.90 8.94
C VAL A 110 -4.40 5.11 7.44
N ALA A 111 -4.73 6.34 7.06
CA ALA A 111 -4.81 6.76 5.66
C ALA A 111 -3.42 7.18 5.15
N GLU A 112 -3.26 7.32 3.83
CA GLU A 112 -2.02 7.84 3.20
C GLU A 112 -0.79 6.94 3.43
N VAL A 113 -1.01 5.63 3.47
CA VAL A 113 0.03 4.62 3.68
C VAL A 113 0.68 4.14 2.37
N LEU A 114 -0.05 4.22 1.25
CA LEU A 114 0.39 3.83 -0.08
C LEU A 114 1.04 5.01 -0.80
N ARG A 115 2.24 4.80 -1.34
CA ARG A 115 2.88 5.71 -2.28
C ARG A 115 2.94 5.06 -3.65
N TRP A 116 2.14 5.56 -4.60
CA TRP A 116 2.12 5.08 -5.97
C TRP A 116 3.24 5.72 -6.79
N ASN A 117 3.88 4.92 -7.65
CA ASN A 117 4.92 5.35 -8.59
C ASN A 117 4.41 5.29 -10.04
#